data_AF-A0A2S0MN45-F1
#
_entry.id   AF-A0A2S0MN45-F1
#
_cell.length_a   1.000
_cell.length_b   1.000
_cell.length_c   1.000
_cell.angle_alpha   90.00
_cell.angle_beta   90.00
_cell.angle_gamma   90.00
#
_symmetry.space_group_name_H-M   'P 1'
#
loop_
_entity.id
_entity.type
_entity.pdbx_description
1 polymer ?
#
loop_
_entity_poly.entity_id
_entity_poly.type
_entity_poly.pdbx_seq_one_letter_code
_entity_poly.pdbx_strand_id
1 'polypeptide(L)'
;MAKKTKAELVKEGKELNAALTAIRKKPHNFALLVGKDGLILETDLKKSPEGLRGKAKKAGGGAKGAVGEISATGKDITLKLAEGENPPGTLARLFKTHLRERGIAANVTLLDSTGTAVGEEGATDTPTDTPAADSDAAPADGIDAKLDKAFRKIQPSLVSALKTGPKDHAAVLAKLTKAYETAKGAGNYEQALKDLTQLRTEIARTPSTDTLDAALAGKDDPARLAGMAGLLVKTLERGGKEADFKKEAGPKLRDMRTALKAALAGSPDAEQLKVLTAMKKRLDRAFLDDLKDEGHGPQRHEGDVTPEQLVDRCVSGHDPMTGDTTDGVHGGVHRYSRHATRFKDPGDYVDAEETIRGNQAYTDEMAEAKRTSDTRFSVELPLKDVLGDDYKTKLEGKSRIGSAKNPQGSQDTDFTDGTITAVYDIDANGDTVLVTMYPNPK
;
A
#
# COMPACT_ATOMS: atom_id res chain seq x y z
N MET A 1 -5.40 18.35 22.76
CA MET A 1 -6.45 19.31 22.35
C MET A 1 -7.77 18.82 22.93
N ALA A 2 -8.50 19.64 23.69
CA ALA A 2 -9.84 19.27 24.13
C ALA A 2 -10.72 19.12 22.88
N LYS A 3 -11.20 17.91 22.60
CA LYS A 3 -12.05 17.67 21.44
C LYS A 3 -13.39 18.36 21.70
N LYS A 4 -13.74 19.36 20.89
CA LYS A 4 -15.09 19.95 20.89
C LYS A 4 -16.11 18.84 20.72
N THR A 5 -17.23 18.94 21.42
CA THR A 5 -18.32 17.98 21.32
C THR A 5 -18.98 18.06 19.95
N LYS A 6 -19.64 16.97 19.53
CA LYS A 6 -20.38 16.92 18.26
C LYS A 6 -21.46 18.03 18.19
N ALA A 7 -22.08 18.37 19.31
CA ALA A 7 -23.11 19.42 19.38
C ALA A 7 -22.54 20.82 19.11
N GLU A 8 -21.34 21.12 19.65
CA GLU A 8 -20.65 22.39 19.41
C GLU A 8 -20.23 22.53 17.94
N LEU A 9 -19.70 21.45 17.34
CA LEU A 9 -19.33 21.45 15.92
C LEU A 9 -20.52 21.68 14.99
N VAL A 10 -21.70 21.11 15.31
CA VAL A 10 -22.93 21.34 14.53
C VAL A 10 -23.40 22.79 14.66
N LYS A 11 -23.29 23.40 15.85
CA LYS A 11 -23.65 24.80 16.06
C LYS A 11 -22.72 25.72 15.25
N GLU A 12 -21.41 25.53 15.35
CA GLU A 12 -20.42 26.29 14.57
C GLU A 12 -20.62 26.10 13.06
N GLY A 13 -20.99 24.90 12.62
CA GLY A 13 -21.32 24.63 11.21
C GLY A 13 -22.49 25.45 10.69
N LYS A 14 -23.53 25.68 11.51
CA LYS A 14 -24.66 26.53 11.13
C LYS A 14 -24.24 27.99 10.96
N GLU A 15 -23.43 28.52 11.88
CA GLU A 15 -22.91 29.89 11.83
C GLU A 15 -21.99 30.08 10.60
N LEU A 16 -21.10 29.11 10.35
CA LEU A 16 -20.19 29.13 9.21
C LEU A 16 -20.93 29.02 7.87
N ASN A 17 -21.96 28.18 7.78
CA ASN A 17 -22.77 28.09 6.57
C ASN A 17 -23.59 29.36 6.30
N ALA A 18 -24.03 30.07 7.34
CA ALA A 18 -24.67 31.38 7.20
C ALA A 18 -23.69 32.43 6.63
N ALA A 19 -22.45 32.45 7.13
CA ALA A 19 -21.38 33.31 6.58
C ALA A 19 -21.08 32.98 5.10
N LEU A 20 -20.93 31.70 4.76
CA LEU A 20 -20.73 31.27 3.37
C LEU A 20 -21.92 31.64 2.47
N THR A 21 -23.14 31.63 2.99
CA THR A 21 -24.32 32.08 2.24
C THR A 21 -24.30 33.58 1.97
N ALA A 22 -23.76 34.39 2.89
CA ALA A 22 -23.53 35.82 2.64
C ALA A 22 -22.44 36.04 1.59
N ILE A 23 -21.34 35.28 1.66
CA ILE A 23 -20.22 35.32 0.71
C ILE A 23 -20.65 34.93 -0.72
N ARG A 24 -21.57 33.96 -0.86
CA ARG A 24 -22.15 33.59 -2.16
C ARG A 24 -22.90 34.73 -2.84
N LYS A 25 -23.43 35.69 -2.08
CA LYS A 25 -24.13 36.85 -2.64
C LYS A 25 -23.16 37.92 -3.11
N LYS A 26 -22.08 38.14 -2.36
CA LYS A 26 -21.03 39.13 -2.66
C LYS A 26 -19.71 38.67 -2.04
N PRO A 27 -18.56 38.78 -2.73
CA PRO A 27 -17.26 38.54 -2.13
C PRO A 27 -17.07 39.33 -0.83
N HIS A 28 -16.38 38.75 0.15
CA HIS A 28 -16.07 39.40 1.43
C HIS A 28 -14.56 39.47 1.62
N ASN A 29 -14.09 40.40 2.45
CA ASN A 29 -12.74 40.28 2.98
C ASN A 29 -12.71 39.16 4.01
N PHE A 30 -11.58 38.46 4.12
CA PHE A 30 -11.37 37.41 5.11
C PHE A 30 -10.05 37.53 5.86
N ALA A 31 -10.03 36.94 7.05
CA ALA A 31 -8.82 36.50 7.74
C ALA A 31 -8.99 35.05 8.18
N LEU A 32 -8.09 34.18 7.74
CA LEU A 32 -8.06 32.76 8.05
C LEU A 32 -6.76 32.43 8.77
N LEU A 33 -6.81 32.25 10.08
CA LEU A 33 -5.64 32.02 10.92
C LEU A 33 -5.67 30.65 11.59
N VAL A 34 -4.49 30.05 11.75
CA VAL A 34 -4.28 28.79 12.47
C VAL A 34 -4.08 29.11 13.95
N GLY A 35 -5.09 28.83 14.78
CA GLY A 35 -5.05 28.95 16.23
C GLY A 35 -4.69 27.65 16.95
N LYS A 36 -4.57 27.71 18.28
CA LYS A 36 -4.30 26.55 19.14
C LYS A 36 -5.43 25.52 19.11
N ASP A 37 -6.67 26.00 18.97
CA ASP A 37 -7.90 25.18 18.99
C ASP A 37 -8.50 24.94 17.60
N GLY A 38 -7.73 25.24 16.55
CA GLY A 38 -8.11 25.01 15.14
C GLY A 38 -8.03 26.27 14.28
N LEU A 39 -8.67 26.22 13.12
CA LEU A 39 -8.77 27.37 12.22
C LEU A 39 -9.81 28.37 12.71
N ILE A 40 -9.50 29.65 12.52
CA ILE A 40 -10.37 30.78 12.80
C ILE A 40 -10.60 31.53 11.50
N LEU A 41 -11.86 31.61 11.07
CA LEU A 41 -12.28 32.38 9.92
C LEU A 41 -13.09 33.59 10.39
N GLU A 42 -12.61 34.78 10.02
CA GLU A 42 -13.34 36.03 10.17
C GLU A 42 -13.63 36.60 8.79
N THR A 43 -14.87 37.01 8.53
CA THR A 43 -15.28 37.57 7.23
C THR A 43 -16.16 38.79 7.42
N ASP A 44 -15.99 39.79 6.56
CA ASP A 44 -16.77 41.03 6.60
C ASP A 44 -16.74 41.69 5.22
N LEU A 45 -17.86 42.29 4.80
CA LEU A 45 -17.98 42.92 3.49
C LEU A 45 -17.22 44.25 3.40
N LYS A 46 -17.04 44.96 4.53
CA LYS A 46 -16.52 46.34 4.55
C LYS A 46 -15.20 46.51 5.29
N LYS A 47 -14.92 45.65 6.28
CA LYS A 47 -13.66 45.77 7.04
C LYS A 47 -12.47 45.36 6.20
N SER A 48 -11.34 46.06 6.38
CA SER A 48 -10.10 45.72 5.69
C SER A 48 -9.57 44.35 6.15
N PRO A 49 -8.83 43.64 5.28
CA PRO A 49 -8.18 42.36 5.62
C PRO A 49 -7.33 42.43 6.90
N GLU A 50 -6.60 43.53 7.12
CA GLU A 50 -5.81 43.76 8.33
C GLU A 50 -6.67 43.95 9.60
N GLY A 51 -7.81 44.65 9.48
CA GLY A 51 -8.76 44.76 10.58
C GLY A 51 -9.32 43.39 10.99
N LEU A 52 -9.57 42.53 10.01
CA LEU A 52 -10.00 41.15 10.23
C LEU A 52 -8.88 40.27 10.83
N ARG A 53 -7.62 40.46 10.42
CA ARG A 53 -6.46 39.80 11.04
C ARG A 53 -6.39 40.07 12.53
N GLY A 54 -6.53 41.34 12.92
CA GLY A 54 -6.56 41.75 14.33
C GLY A 54 -7.69 41.10 15.11
N LYS A 55 -8.89 40.98 14.50
CA LYS A 55 -10.04 40.30 15.11
C LYS A 55 -9.80 38.79 15.24
N ALA A 56 -9.31 38.13 14.20
CA ALA A 56 -9.01 36.70 14.23
C ALA A 56 -7.92 36.36 15.25
N LYS A 57 -6.89 37.21 15.41
CA LYS A 57 -5.88 37.07 16.49
C LYS A 57 -6.50 37.17 17.87
N LYS A 58 -7.40 38.13 18.10
CA LYS A 58 -8.14 38.27 19.38
C LYS A 58 -9.03 37.06 19.67
N ALA A 59 -9.54 36.39 18.63
CA ALA A 59 -10.31 35.15 18.76
C ALA A 59 -9.45 33.89 19.01
N GLY A 60 -8.12 34.03 19.11
CA GLY A 60 -7.19 32.92 19.39
C GLY A 60 -6.39 32.44 18.17
N GLY A 61 -6.41 33.21 17.07
CA GLY A 61 -5.67 32.89 15.85
C GLY A 61 -4.18 33.14 16.03
N GLY A 62 -3.36 32.20 15.58
CA GLY A 62 -1.90 32.32 15.63
C GLY A 62 -1.33 33.24 14.54
N ALA A 63 0.00 33.27 14.45
CA ALA A 63 0.72 34.07 13.45
C ALA A 63 0.65 33.48 12.02
N LYS A 64 0.31 32.19 11.88
CA LYS A 64 0.24 31.48 10.60
C LYS A 64 -1.17 31.58 10.03
N GLY A 65 -1.30 31.99 8.78
CA GLY A 65 -2.59 32.14 8.10
C GLY A 65 -2.47 33.03 6.88
N ALA A 66 -3.62 33.51 6.41
CA ALA A 66 -3.71 34.45 5.30
C ALA A 66 -4.87 35.41 5.50
N VAL A 67 -4.80 36.54 4.79
CA VAL A 67 -5.91 37.48 4.62
C VAL A 67 -6.08 37.80 3.14
N GLY A 68 -7.27 38.29 2.77
CA GLY A 68 -7.56 38.67 1.40
C GLY A 68 -9.06 38.71 1.13
N GLU A 69 -9.46 38.31 -0.07
CA GLU A 69 -10.86 38.23 -0.47
C GLU A 69 -11.33 36.77 -0.58
N ILE A 70 -12.51 36.48 -0.03
CA ILE A 70 -13.18 35.19 -0.12
C ILE A 70 -14.42 35.33 -1.00
N SER A 71 -14.55 34.43 -1.96
CA SER A 71 -15.74 34.28 -2.79
C SER A 71 -16.18 32.82 -2.79
N ALA A 72 -17.46 32.59 -3.07
CA ALA A 72 -18.03 31.25 -3.10
C ALA A 72 -19.05 31.11 -4.22
N THR A 73 -18.93 30.05 -5.02
CA THR A 73 -19.87 29.70 -6.08
C THR A 73 -20.24 28.23 -5.93
N GLY A 74 -21.50 27.97 -5.58
CA GLY A 74 -21.95 26.61 -5.25
C GLY A 74 -21.17 26.01 -4.08
N LYS A 75 -20.35 24.99 -4.38
CA LYS A 75 -19.47 24.29 -3.43
C LYS A 75 -18.02 24.76 -3.48
N ASP A 76 -17.65 25.58 -4.45
CA ASP A 76 -16.28 26.03 -4.63
C ASP A 76 -16.09 27.34 -3.87
N ILE A 77 -15.08 27.36 -3.00
CA ILE A 77 -14.69 28.51 -2.19
C ILE A 77 -13.31 28.92 -2.65
N THR A 78 -13.18 30.17 -3.09
CA THR A 78 -11.93 30.73 -3.56
C THR A 78 -11.43 31.76 -2.55
N LEU A 79 -10.18 31.59 -2.10
CA LEU A 79 -9.47 32.48 -1.20
C LEU A 79 -8.38 33.19 -2.00
N LYS A 80 -8.63 34.44 -2.40
CA LYS A 80 -7.64 35.27 -3.09
C LYS A 80 -6.82 36.05 -2.05
N LEU A 81 -5.52 35.83 -2.03
CA LEU A 81 -4.59 36.41 -1.07
C LEU A 81 -4.33 37.89 -1.34
N ALA A 82 -4.18 38.65 -0.25
CA ALA A 82 -3.66 40.02 -0.34
C ALA A 82 -2.18 40.02 -0.77
N GLU A 83 -1.72 41.13 -1.33
CA GLU A 83 -0.33 41.30 -1.76
C GLU A 83 0.65 41.14 -0.58
N GLY A 84 1.69 40.33 -0.77
CA GLY A 84 2.70 40.05 0.26
C GLY A 84 2.36 38.92 1.24
N GLU A 85 1.19 38.28 1.11
CA GLU A 85 0.83 37.11 1.92
C GLU A 85 1.53 35.84 1.43
N ASN A 86 2.16 35.11 2.35
CA ASN A 86 2.77 33.79 2.08
C ASN A 86 2.26 32.76 3.10
N PRO A 87 1.02 32.26 2.92
CA PRO A 87 0.45 31.26 3.82
C PRO A 87 1.13 29.90 3.68
N PRO A 88 0.99 29.02 4.70
CA PRO A 88 1.43 27.64 4.56
C PRO A 88 0.71 26.94 3.40
N GLY A 89 1.42 26.18 2.55
CA GLY A 89 0.82 25.43 1.44
C GLY A 89 -0.28 24.45 1.86
N THR A 90 -0.33 24.06 3.15
CA THR A 90 -1.38 23.19 3.70
C THR A 90 -2.67 23.93 4.07
N LEU A 91 -2.75 25.25 3.96
CA LEU A 91 -3.86 26.05 4.50
C LEU A 91 -5.21 25.70 3.87
N ALA A 92 -5.26 25.53 2.53
CA ALA A 92 -6.47 25.14 1.82
C ALA A 92 -7.00 23.78 2.29
N ARG A 93 -6.11 22.79 2.45
CA ARG A 93 -6.43 21.44 2.96
C ARG A 93 -6.92 21.46 4.40
N LEU A 94 -6.32 22.28 5.25
CA LEU A 94 -6.76 22.47 6.64
C LEU A 94 -8.16 23.08 6.67
N PHE A 95 -8.43 24.08 5.83
CA PHE A 95 -9.75 24.72 5.78
C PHE A 95 -10.83 23.78 5.24
N LYS A 96 -10.51 23.00 4.20
CA LYS A 96 -11.40 21.93 3.70
C LYS A 96 -11.74 20.91 4.79
N THR A 97 -10.76 20.49 5.59
CA THR A 97 -10.99 19.60 6.73
C THR A 97 -11.87 20.25 7.79
N HIS A 98 -11.62 21.51 8.12
CA HIS A 98 -12.38 22.28 9.12
C HIS A 98 -13.85 22.44 8.75
N LEU A 99 -14.15 22.65 7.45
CA LEU A 99 -15.50 22.69 6.92
C LEU A 99 -16.20 21.32 7.01
N ARG A 100 -15.48 20.25 6.65
CA ARG A 100 -16.00 18.88 6.69
C ARG A 100 -16.37 18.44 8.11
N GLU A 101 -15.56 18.75 9.11
CA GLU A 101 -15.84 18.46 10.53
C GLU A 101 -17.12 19.15 11.04
N ARG A 102 -17.51 20.25 10.39
CA ARG A 102 -18.73 21.02 10.67
C ARG A 102 -19.91 20.65 9.75
N GLY A 103 -19.76 19.58 8.96
CA GLY A 103 -20.81 19.09 8.06
C GLY A 103 -20.95 19.88 6.76
N ILE A 104 -19.95 20.69 6.37
CA ILE A 104 -19.98 21.49 5.15
C ILE A 104 -19.04 20.85 4.11
N ALA A 105 -19.61 20.36 3.01
CA ALA A 105 -18.84 19.83 1.88
C ALA A 105 -18.54 20.95 0.86
N ALA A 106 -17.28 21.34 0.75
CA ALA A 106 -16.81 22.38 -0.16
C ALA A 106 -15.42 22.03 -0.75
N ASN A 107 -15.14 22.56 -1.93
CA ASN A 107 -13.79 22.64 -2.49
C ASN A 107 -13.20 24.00 -2.10
N VAL A 108 -11.90 24.03 -1.82
CA VAL A 108 -11.20 25.24 -1.38
C VAL A 108 -9.99 25.43 -2.28
N THR A 109 -9.95 26.56 -2.97
CA THR A 109 -8.83 26.97 -3.82
C THR A 109 -8.19 28.22 -3.25
N LEU A 110 -6.87 28.23 -3.15
CA LEU A 110 -6.09 29.38 -2.71
C LEU A 110 -5.43 30.02 -3.92
N LEU A 111 -5.69 31.29 -4.17
CA LEU A 111 -5.10 32.06 -5.26
C LEU A 111 -4.21 33.15 -4.68
N ASP A 112 -3.07 33.41 -5.30
CA ASP A 112 -2.22 34.54 -4.94
C ASP A 112 -2.86 35.88 -5.37
N SER A 113 -2.18 37.00 -5.14
CA SER A 113 -2.69 38.33 -5.54
C SER A 113 -2.88 38.47 -7.07
N THR A 114 -2.16 37.68 -7.86
CA THR A 114 -2.24 37.63 -9.34
C THR A 114 -3.38 36.76 -9.85
N GLY A 115 -3.95 35.91 -8.99
CA GLY A 115 -4.99 34.94 -9.36
C GLY A 115 -4.45 33.55 -9.71
N THR A 116 -3.18 33.28 -9.45
CA THR A 116 -2.54 31.98 -9.70
C THR A 116 -2.75 31.07 -8.49
N ALA A 117 -3.06 29.79 -8.72
CA ALA A 117 -3.25 28.84 -7.63
C ALA A 117 -1.94 28.60 -6.86
N VAL A 118 -2.00 28.65 -5.53
CA VAL A 118 -0.86 28.46 -4.63
C VAL A 118 -1.10 27.28 -3.70
N GLY A 119 -0.15 26.35 -3.64
CA GLY A 119 -0.17 25.24 -2.68
C GLY A 119 -0.73 23.90 -3.20
N GLU A 120 -0.85 23.71 -4.52
CA GLU A 120 -1.07 22.37 -5.10
C GLU A 120 0.25 21.76 -5.58
N GLU A 121 0.95 21.09 -4.67
CA GLU A 121 1.79 19.94 -5.03
C GLU A 121 1.18 18.71 -4.34
N GLY A 122 0.56 17.83 -5.14
CA GLY A 122 0.14 16.50 -4.71
C GLY A 122 -1.33 16.33 -4.32
N ALA A 123 -2.26 16.67 -5.22
CA ALA A 123 -3.60 16.07 -5.23
C ALA A 123 -4.16 16.10 -6.67
N THR A 124 -3.90 15.05 -7.44
CA THR A 124 -4.67 14.76 -8.66
C THR A 124 -6.08 14.34 -8.27
N ASP A 125 -6.95 15.33 -8.09
CA ASP A 125 -8.38 15.22 -8.43
C ASP A 125 -8.55 16.09 -9.69
N THR A 126 -8.26 15.54 -10.87
CA THR A 126 -8.70 16.16 -12.12
C THR A 126 -10.23 16.09 -12.18
N PRO A 127 -10.95 17.22 -12.24
CA PRO A 127 -12.33 17.22 -12.69
C PRO A 127 -12.31 17.25 -14.21
N THR A 128 -12.27 16.08 -14.85
CA THR A 128 -12.65 16.00 -16.25
C THR A 128 -14.18 15.97 -16.30
N ASP A 129 -14.77 17.16 -16.44
CA ASP A 129 -15.87 17.46 -17.36
C ASP A 129 -16.34 18.90 -17.13
N THR A 130 -15.84 19.79 -17.97
CA THR A 130 -16.55 21.01 -18.33
C THR A 130 -17.90 20.61 -18.92
N PRO A 131 -19.05 21.07 -18.41
CA PRO A 131 -20.28 20.97 -19.17
C PRO A 131 -20.21 22.01 -20.28
N ALA A 132 -19.97 21.54 -21.51
CA ALA A 132 -20.40 22.26 -22.69
C ALA A 132 -21.90 22.52 -22.54
N ALA A 133 -22.28 23.79 -22.68
CA ALA A 133 -23.65 24.20 -22.82
C ALA A 133 -24.17 23.72 -24.18
N ASP A 134 -24.63 22.47 -24.25
CA ASP A 134 -25.63 22.07 -25.23
C ASP A 134 -27.00 22.35 -24.63
N SER A 135 -27.57 23.46 -25.10
CA SER A 135 -29.01 23.68 -25.08
C SER A 135 -29.65 22.70 -26.05
N ASP A 136 -30.02 21.52 -25.56
CA ASP A 136 -31.05 20.74 -26.21
C ASP A 136 -32.08 20.28 -25.17
N ALA A 137 -33.31 20.73 -25.41
CA ALA A 137 -34.44 20.51 -24.54
C ALA A 137 -34.86 19.03 -24.58
N ALA A 138 -34.38 18.26 -23.60
CA ALA A 138 -34.89 16.93 -23.26
C ALA A 138 -35.42 16.94 -21.81
N PRO A 139 -36.46 16.16 -21.48
CA PRO A 139 -37.24 16.35 -20.26
C PRO A 139 -36.38 16.15 -19.01
N ALA A 140 -36.66 16.93 -17.97
CA ALA A 140 -35.99 16.85 -16.68
C ALA A 140 -36.16 15.45 -16.08
N ASP A 141 -35.16 14.59 -16.28
CA ASP A 141 -35.09 13.26 -15.68
C ASP A 141 -35.31 13.39 -14.17
N GLY A 142 -36.35 12.69 -13.67
CA GLY A 142 -36.67 12.60 -12.26
C GLY A 142 -35.49 12.04 -11.46
N ILE A 143 -35.49 12.29 -10.15
CA ILE A 143 -34.42 11.81 -9.23
C ILE A 143 -34.20 10.29 -9.37
N ASP A 144 -35.26 9.54 -9.65
CA ASP A 144 -35.23 8.10 -9.89
C ASP A 144 -34.30 7.70 -11.06
N ALA A 145 -34.47 8.34 -12.22
CA ALA A 145 -33.64 8.09 -13.41
C ALA A 145 -32.17 8.46 -13.18
N LYS A 146 -31.92 9.51 -12.38
CA LYS A 146 -30.55 9.90 -11.99
C LYS A 146 -29.88 8.86 -11.09
N LEU A 147 -30.62 8.28 -10.14
CA LEU A 147 -30.11 7.20 -9.28
C LEU A 147 -29.81 5.94 -10.09
N ASP A 148 -30.66 5.58 -11.05
CA ASP A 148 -30.42 4.45 -11.94
C ASP A 148 -29.17 4.61 -12.79
N LYS A 149 -29.01 5.77 -13.42
CA LYS A 149 -27.81 6.08 -14.19
C LYS A 149 -26.56 6.00 -13.30
N ALA A 150 -26.66 6.48 -12.06
CA ALA A 150 -25.56 6.49 -11.10
C ALA A 150 -25.20 5.08 -10.57
N PHE A 151 -26.18 4.19 -10.39
CA PHE A 151 -25.98 2.79 -9.98
C PHE A 151 -25.44 1.94 -11.14
N ARG A 152 -25.97 2.09 -12.36
CA ARG A 152 -25.45 1.42 -13.56
C ARG A 152 -23.97 1.71 -13.79
N LYS A 153 -23.53 2.96 -13.53
CA LYS A 153 -22.11 3.35 -13.68
C LYS A 153 -21.17 2.56 -12.76
N ILE A 154 -21.64 2.11 -11.60
CA ILE A 154 -20.81 1.39 -10.61
C ILE A 154 -21.05 -0.13 -10.62
N GLN A 155 -22.05 -0.59 -11.37
CA GLN A 155 -22.43 -1.99 -11.45
C GLN A 155 -21.29 -2.92 -11.90
N PRO A 156 -20.44 -2.60 -12.90
CA PRO A 156 -19.32 -3.46 -13.27
C PRO A 156 -18.33 -3.68 -12.12
N SER A 157 -17.95 -2.62 -11.43
CA SER A 157 -17.05 -2.67 -10.28
C SER A 157 -17.68 -3.38 -9.09
N LEU A 158 -18.98 -3.19 -8.86
CA LEU A 158 -19.74 -3.92 -7.84
C LEU A 158 -19.75 -5.42 -8.11
N VAL A 159 -20.04 -5.84 -9.35
CA VAL A 159 -20.06 -7.26 -9.74
C VAL A 159 -18.67 -7.88 -9.58
N SER A 160 -17.62 -7.17 -10.01
CA SER A 160 -16.24 -7.62 -9.79
C SER A 160 -15.97 -7.78 -8.28
N ALA A 161 -16.22 -6.75 -7.48
CA ALA A 161 -15.98 -6.78 -6.03
C ALA A 161 -16.83 -7.83 -5.28
N LEU A 162 -18.05 -8.15 -5.73
CA LEU A 162 -18.85 -9.23 -5.16
C LEU A 162 -18.32 -10.62 -5.53
N LYS A 163 -17.70 -10.76 -6.70
CA LYS A 163 -17.17 -12.03 -7.21
C LYS A 163 -15.77 -12.34 -6.68
N THR A 164 -14.91 -11.33 -6.61
CA THR A 164 -13.48 -11.46 -6.30
C THR A 164 -13.09 -10.81 -4.97
N GLY A 165 -14.03 -10.12 -4.31
CA GLY A 165 -13.79 -9.48 -3.02
C GLY A 165 -13.77 -10.48 -1.86
N PRO A 166 -13.26 -10.04 -0.69
CA PRO A 166 -13.30 -10.83 0.55
C PRO A 166 -14.74 -11.21 0.88
N LYS A 167 -15.00 -12.42 1.38
CA LYS A 167 -16.36 -12.87 1.71
C LYS A 167 -17.10 -11.89 2.63
N ASP A 168 -16.41 -11.36 3.64
CA ASP A 168 -16.99 -10.40 4.59
C ASP A 168 -17.33 -9.06 3.92
N HIS A 169 -16.47 -8.59 3.01
CA HIS A 169 -16.69 -7.34 2.29
C HIS A 169 -17.76 -7.50 1.20
N ALA A 170 -17.76 -8.63 0.49
CA ALA A 170 -18.82 -9.00 -0.45
C ALA A 170 -20.19 -9.07 0.26
N ALA A 171 -20.24 -9.58 1.50
CA ALA A 171 -21.45 -9.55 2.32
C ALA A 171 -21.88 -8.11 2.66
N VAL A 172 -20.94 -7.22 2.98
CA VAL A 172 -21.22 -5.79 3.19
C VAL A 172 -21.76 -5.14 1.90
N LEU A 173 -21.13 -5.38 0.76
CA LEU A 173 -21.55 -4.84 -0.54
C LEU A 173 -22.93 -5.37 -0.96
N ALA A 174 -23.20 -6.66 -0.75
CA ALA A 174 -24.51 -7.26 -1.03
C ALA A 174 -25.60 -6.66 -0.13
N LYS A 175 -25.31 -6.46 1.16
CA LYS A 175 -26.22 -5.81 2.11
C LYS A 175 -26.52 -4.36 1.70
N LEU A 176 -25.50 -3.59 1.31
CA LEU A 176 -25.66 -2.22 0.85
C LEU A 176 -26.41 -2.13 -0.48
N THR A 177 -26.18 -3.07 -1.40
CA THR A 177 -26.92 -3.16 -2.67
C THR A 177 -28.40 -3.38 -2.40
N LYS A 178 -28.74 -4.34 -1.53
CA LYS A 178 -30.13 -4.59 -1.13
C LYS A 178 -30.76 -3.40 -0.42
N ALA A 179 -30.00 -2.69 0.44
CA ALA A 179 -30.47 -1.47 1.10
C ALA A 179 -30.81 -0.37 0.09
N TYR A 180 -29.93 -0.13 -0.89
CA TYR A 180 -30.16 0.80 -2.00
C TYR A 180 -31.44 0.44 -2.78
N GLU A 181 -31.57 -0.81 -3.22
CA GLU A 181 -32.74 -1.27 -3.98
C GLU A 181 -34.05 -1.14 -3.19
N THR A 182 -34.02 -1.46 -1.89
CA THR A 182 -35.18 -1.34 -0.99
C THR A 182 -35.58 0.13 -0.80
N ALA A 183 -34.61 1.00 -0.52
CA ALA A 183 -34.87 2.43 -0.32
C ALA A 183 -35.40 3.08 -1.61
N LYS A 184 -34.82 2.72 -2.76
CA LYS A 184 -35.28 3.21 -4.07
C LYS A 184 -36.70 2.72 -4.38
N GLY A 185 -36.98 1.42 -4.21
CA GLY A 185 -38.31 0.84 -4.47
C GLY A 185 -39.41 1.41 -3.58
N ALA A 186 -39.06 1.88 -2.38
CA ALA A 186 -39.98 2.57 -1.47
C ALA A 186 -40.15 4.07 -1.78
N GLY A 187 -39.48 4.61 -2.81
CA GLY A 187 -39.48 6.04 -3.13
C GLY A 187 -38.67 6.91 -2.15
N ASN A 188 -37.87 6.30 -1.25
CA ASN A 188 -37.03 7.02 -0.31
C ASN A 188 -35.68 7.39 -0.96
N TYR A 189 -35.72 8.37 -1.85
CA TYR A 189 -34.57 8.74 -2.68
C TYR A 189 -33.39 9.33 -1.89
N GLU A 190 -33.64 9.95 -0.72
CA GLU A 190 -32.56 10.44 0.14
C GLU A 190 -31.74 9.28 0.72
N GLN A 191 -32.43 8.24 1.21
CA GLN A 191 -31.76 7.05 1.73
C GLN A 191 -31.07 6.27 0.62
N ALA A 192 -31.72 6.12 -0.54
CA ALA A 192 -31.10 5.47 -1.71
C ALA A 192 -29.80 6.18 -2.13
N LEU A 193 -29.77 7.52 -2.12
CA LEU A 193 -28.55 8.27 -2.42
C LEU A 193 -27.43 8.05 -1.38
N LYS A 194 -27.78 7.97 -0.09
CA LYS A 194 -26.82 7.66 0.99
C LYS A 194 -26.24 6.26 0.81
N ASP A 195 -27.09 5.27 0.60
CA ASP A 195 -26.67 3.87 0.40
C ASP A 195 -25.80 3.73 -0.85
N LEU A 196 -26.15 4.41 -1.94
CA LEU A 196 -25.36 4.45 -3.17
C LEU A 196 -23.97 5.08 -2.97
N THR A 197 -23.90 6.14 -2.17
CA THR A 197 -22.63 6.82 -1.84
C THR A 197 -21.74 5.92 -0.97
N GLN A 198 -22.35 5.21 -0.02
CA GLN A 198 -21.64 4.25 0.81
C GLN A 198 -21.16 3.05 -0.04
N LEU A 199 -21.98 2.56 -0.96
CA LEU A 199 -21.62 1.50 -1.90
C LEU A 199 -20.38 1.89 -2.73
N ARG A 200 -20.35 3.12 -3.27
CA ARG A 200 -19.17 3.65 -3.98
C ARG A 200 -17.92 3.68 -3.11
N THR A 201 -18.07 4.13 -1.86
CA THR A 201 -16.96 4.22 -0.92
C THR A 201 -16.40 2.83 -0.60
N GLU A 202 -17.28 1.85 -0.39
CA GLU A 202 -16.88 0.47 -0.12
C GLU A 202 -16.26 -0.21 -1.34
N ILE A 203 -16.81 -0.01 -2.55
CA ILE A 203 -16.19 -0.51 -3.79
C ILE A 203 -14.78 0.08 -3.94
N ALA A 204 -14.58 1.38 -3.69
CA ALA A 204 -13.26 2.01 -3.76
C ALA A 204 -12.29 1.54 -2.66
N ARG A 205 -12.81 0.94 -1.59
CA ARG A 205 -12.02 0.31 -0.52
C ARG A 205 -11.63 -1.12 -0.83
N THR A 206 -12.15 -1.73 -1.90
CA THR A 206 -11.71 -3.04 -2.38
C THR A 206 -10.47 -2.84 -3.28
N PRO A 207 -9.23 -3.04 -2.80
CA PRO A 207 -8.09 -3.08 -3.70
C PRO A 207 -8.27 -4.27 -4.63
N SER A 208 -8.49 -4.03 -5.93
CA SER A 208 -8.54 -5.09 -6.94
C SER A 208 -7.15 -5.34 -7.51
N THR A 209 -6.92 -6.53 -8.04
CA THR A 209 -5.68 -6.85 -8.76
C THR A 209 -5.56 -6.02 -10.05
N ASP A 210 -6.63 -5.43 -10.57
CA ASP A 210 -6.59 -4.49 -11.72
C ASP A 210 -5.78 -3.23 -11.39
N THR A 211 -5.76 -2.82 -10.11
CA THR A 211 -4.94 -1.68 -9.68
C THR A 211 -3.44 -2.00 -9.71
N LEU A 212 -3.06 -3.27 -9.57
CA LEU A 212 -1.69 -3.72 -9.81
C LEU A 212 -1.36 -3.74 -11.31
N ASP A 213 -2.30 -4.10 -12.18
CA ASP A 213 -2.04 -4.09 -13.63
C ASP A 213 -1.79 -2.66 -14.14
N ALA A 214 -2.61 -1.71 -13.69
CA ALA A 214 -2.40 -0.29 -13.97
C ALA A 214 -1.07 0.23 -13.40
N ALA A 215 -0.59 -0.37 -12.31
CA ALA A 215 0.72 -0.07 -11.74
C ALA A 215 1.84 -0.52 -12.66
N LEU A 216 1.76 -1.77 -13.09
CA LEU A 216 2.75 -2.45 -13.91
C LEU A 216 2.83 -1.88 -15.33
N ALA A 217 1.77 -1.23 -15.82
CA ALA A 217 1.76 -0.57 -17.14
C ALA A 217 2.80 0.57 -17.30
N GLY A 218 3.43 1.04 -16.22
CA GLY A 218 4.52 2.01 -16.25
C GLY A 218 5.71 1.59 -15.39
N LYS A 219 5.98 0.28 -15.31
CA LYS A 219 6.99 -0.33 -14.44
C LYS A 219 8.43 0.12 -14.68
N ASP A 220 8.71 0.76 -15.81
CA ASP A 220 10.06 1.23 -16.15
C ASP A 220 10.35 2.66 -15.60
N ASP A 221 9.35 3.31 -14.99
CA ASP A 221 9.49 4.64 -14.39
C ASP A 221 9.65 4.55 -12.86
N PRO A 222 10.84 4.81 -12.30
CA PRO A 222 11.10 4.79 -10.86
C PRO A 222 10.22 5.77 -10.07
N ALA A 223 9.90 6.95 -10.64
CA ALA A 223 9.08 7.95 -9.97
C ALA A 223 7.64 7.48 -9.84
N ARG A 224 7.11 6.87 -10.91
CA ARG A 224 5.79 6.25 -10.88
C ARG A 224 5.73 5.13 -9.86
N LEU A 225 6.68 4.20 -9.86
CA LEU A 225 6.74 3.11 -8.88
C LEU A 225 6.80 3.63 -7.44
N ALA A 226 7.63 4.65 -7.17
CA ALA A 226 7.73 5.27 -5.86
C ALA A 226 6.38 5.89 -5.41
N GLY A 227 5.66 6.55 -6.31
CA GLY A 227 4.32 7.10 -6.06
C GLY A 227 3.27 6.03 -5.69
N MET A 228 3.53 4.76 -6.01
CA MET A 228 2.63 3.65 -5.76
C MET A 228 2.88 2.90 -4.44
N ALA A 229 3.87 3.32 -3.65
CA ALA A 229 4.21 2.72 -2.36
C ALA A 229 2.99 2.51 -1.45
N GLY A 230 2.09 3.51 -1.39
CA GLY A 230 0.88 3.45 -0.57
C GLY A 230 -0.14 2.41 -1.04
N LEU A 231 -0.22 2.15 -2.35
CA LEU A 231 -1.10 1.11 -2.91
C LEU A 231 -0.52 -0.27 -2.59
N LEU A 232 0.78 -0.46 -2.82
CA LEU A 232 1.45 -1.73 -2.57
C LEU A 232 1.29 -2.19 -1.11
N VAL A 233 1.44 -1.28 -0.16
CA VAL A 233 1.23 -1.59 1.28
C VAL A 233 -0.17 -2.13 1.53
N LYS A 234 -1.20 -1.45 1.02
CA LYS A 234 -2.60 -1.88 1.20
C LYS A 234 -2.87 -3.23 0.54
N THR A 235 -2.27 -3.46 -0.63
CA THR A 235 -2.38 -4.74 -1.34
C THR A 235 -1.74 -5.88 -0.55
N LEU A 236 -0.53 -5.68 -0.02
CA LEU A 236 0.17 -6.68 0.81
C LEU A 236 -0.58 -6.96 2.12
N GLU A 237 -1.08 -5.92 2.79
CA GLU A 237 -1.89 -6.06 4.01
C GLU A 237 -3.16 -6.91 3.79
N ARG A 238 -3.72 -6.87 2.58
CA ARG A 238 -4.85 -7.71 2.19
C ARG A 238 -4.42 -9.13 1.82
N GLY A 239 -3.36 -9.28 1.02
CA GLY A 239 -2.86 -10.59 0.62
C GLY A 239 -2.40 -11.47 1.77
N GLY A 240 -1.92 -10.88 2.87
CA GLY A 240 -1.62 -11.62 4.10
C GLY A 240 -2.85 -12.18 4.84
N LYS A 241 -4.08 -11.76 4.50
CA LYS A 241 -5.32 -12.19 5.18
C LYS A 241 -6.19 -13.15 4.36
N GLU A 242 -5.98 -13.20 3.05
CA GLU A 242 -6.87 -13.88 2.10
C GLU A 242 -6.08 -14.78 1.15
N ALA A 243 -6.19 -16.10 1.33
CA ALA A 243 -5.48 -17.09 0.50
C ALA A 243 -5.82 -16.98 -1.00
N ASP A 244 -7.09 -16.76 -1.33
CA ASP A 244 -7.54 -16.61 -2.73
C ASP A 244 -6.93 -15.35 -3.37
N PHE A 245 -6.84 -14.25 -2.63
CA PHE A 245 -6.19 -13.03 -3.09
C PHE A 245 -4.68 -13.24 -3.27
N LYS A 246 -4.03 -13.97 -2.36
CA LYS A 246 -2.61 -14.32 -2.47
C LYS A 246 -2.34 -15.08 -3.77
N LYS A 247 -3.19 -16.06 -4.11
CA LYS A 247 -3.10 -16.84 -5.35
C LYS A 247 -3.25 -15.97 -6.60
N GLU A 248 -4.20 -15.03 -6.62
CA GLU A 248 -4.43 -14.15 -7.77
C GLU A 248 -3.37 -13.04 -7.90
N ALA A 249 -2.98 -12.43 -6.77
CA ALA A 249 -2.04 -11.32 -6.74
C ALA A 249 -0.58 -11.76 -6.84
N GLY A 250 -0.26 -13.01 -6.48
CA GLY A 250 1.11 -13.55 -6.44
C GLY A 250 1.92 -13.24 -7.70
N PRO A 251 1.47 -13.63 -8.91
CA PRO A 251 2.17 -13.31 -10.16
C PRO A 251 2.41 -11.81 -10.34
N LYS A 252 1.39 -10.97 -10.08
CA LYS A 252 1.48 -9.51 -10.21
C LYS A 252 2.45 -8.88 -9.19
N LEU A 253 2.53 -9.44 -7.99
CA LEU A 253 3.49 -9.01 -6.97
C LEU A 253 4.92 -9.40 -7.35
N ARG A 254 5.12 -10.54 -8.04
CA ARG A 254 6.44 -10.93 -8.58
C ARG A 254 6.86 -10.01 -9.73
N ASP A 255 5.93 -9.66 -10.61
CA ASP A 255 6.18 -8.67 -11.66
C ASP A 255 6.54 -7.30 -11.06
N MET A 256 5.85 -6.89 -9.99
CA MET A 256 6.14 -5.65 -9.28
C MET A 256 7.52 -5.69 -8.61
N ARG A 257 7.89 -6.81 -8.01
CA ARG A 257 9.22 -7.02 -7.43
C ARG A 257 10.32 -6.93 -8.50
N THR A 258 10.10 -7.56 -9.65
CA THR A 258 10.99 -7.47 -10.81
C THR A 258 11.14 -6.04 -11.31
N ALA A 259 10.03 -5.30 -11.41
CA ALA A 259 10.03 -3.88 -11.75
C ALA A 259 10.84 -3.04 -10.76
N LEU A 260 10.67 -3.28 -9.45
CA LEU A 260 11.44 -2.60 -8.41
C LEU A 260 12.93 -2.90 -8.49
N LYS A 261 13.33 -4.14 -8.78
CA LYS A 261 14.74 -4.50 -9.02
C LYS A 261 15.32 -3.70 -10.19
N ALA A 262 14.60 -3.66 -11.31
CA ALA A 262 15.02 -2.90 -12.49
C ALA A 262 15.13 -1.39 -12.19
N ALA A 263 14.13 -0.82 -11.50
CA ALA A 263 14.13 0.59 -11.12
C ALA A 263 15.27 0.94 -10.16
N LEU A 264 15.61 0.05 -9.21
CA LEU A 264 16.74 0.22 -8.30
C LEU A 264 18.09 0.18 -9.06
N ALA A 265 18.20 -0.65 -10.10
CA ALA A 265 19.38 -0.69 -10.96
C ALA A 265 19.48 0.55 -11.88
N GLY A 266 18.37 1.21 -12.17
CA GLY A 266 18.26 2.39 -13.05
C GLY A 266 18.80 3.70 -12.47
N SER A 267 19.57 3.68 -11.38
CA SER A 267 20.11 4.87 -10.71
C SER A 267 19.05 5.89 -10.27
N PRO A 268 18.08 5.50 -9.42
CA PRO A 268 17.07 6.42 -8.90
C PRO A 268 17.71 7.52 -8.05
N ASP A 269 17.03 8.66 -7.92
CA ASP A 269 17.45 9.70 -6.99
C ASP A 269 17.39 9.21 -5.52
N ALA A 270 17.94 9.98 -4.58
CA ALA A 270 18.04 9.55 -3.18
C ALA A 270 16.68 9.31 -2.51
N GLU A 271 15.64 10.07 -2.88
CA GLU A 271 14.30 9.91 -2.32
C GLU A 271 13.61 8.68 -2.91
N GLN A 272 13.67 8.54 -4.24
CA GLN A 272 13.20 7.37 -4.96
C GLN A 272 13.89 6.10 -4.46
N LEU A 273 15.21 6.09 -4.33
CA LEU A 273 16.00 4.97 -3.83
C LEU A 273 15.47 4.51 -2.47
N LYS A 274 15.29 5.45 -1.54
CA LYS A 274 14.75 5.14 -0.21
C LYS A 274 13.36 4.50 -0.27
N VAL A 275 12.47 5.03 -1.09
CA VAL A 275 11.10 4.52 -1.23
C VAL A 275 11.09 3.14 -1.90
N LEU A 276 11.80 2.98 -3.01
CA LEU A 276 11.87 1.74 -3.78
C LEU A 276 12.54 0.62 -2.97
N THR A 277 13.62 0.91 -2.23
CA THR A 277 14.25 -0.07 -1.33
C THR A 277 13.28 -0.49 -0.22
N ALA A 278 12.55 0.45 0.37
CA ALA A 278 11.56 0.12 1.40
C ALA A 278 10.40 -0.72 0.84
N MET A 279 9.95 -0.43 -0.39
CA MET A 279 8.93 -1.21 -1.09
C MET A 279 9.42 -2.63 -1.40
N LYS A 280 10.62 -2.76 -1.98
CA LYS A 280 11.22 -4.06 -2.28
C LYS A 280 11.35 -4.89 -1.01
N LYS A 281 11.89 -4.33 0.08
CA LYS A 281 12.02 -5.03 1.36
C LYS A 281 10.70 -5.54 1.92
N ARG A 282 9.61 -4.78 1.75
CA ARG A 282 8.26 -5.22 2.16
C ARG A 282 7.75 -6.38 1.30
N LEU A 283 7.99 -6.33 -0.01
CA LEU A 283 7.65 -7.43 -0.91
C LEU A 283 8.48 -8.67 -0.61
N ASP A 284 9.79 -8.51 -0.46
CA ASP A 284 10.71 -9.59 -0.09
C ASP A 284 10.22 -10.28 1.19
N ARG A 285 9.80 -9.52 2.21
CA ARG A 285 9.26 -10.12 3.43
C ARG A 285 7.93 -10.85 3.20
N ALA A 286 7.02 -10.28 2.40
CA ALA A 286 5.75 -10.94 2.10
C ALA A 286 5.94 -12.25 1.32
N PHE A 287 6.88 -12.30 0.37
CA PHE A 287 7.25 -13.52 -0.33
C PHE A 287 7.96 -14.51 0.57
N LEU A 288 8.84 -14.04 1.46
CA LEU A 288 9.48 -14.91 2.44
C LEU A 288 8.44 -15.54 3.37
N ASP A 289 7.48 -14.77 3.84
CA ASP A 289 6.40 -15.28 4.69
C ASP A 289 5.52 -16.30 3.92
N ASP A 290 5.33 -16.13 2.61
CA ASP A 290 4.69 -17.15 1.75
C ASP A 290 5.53 -18.43 1.64
N LEU A 291 6.84 -18.30 1.43
CA LEU A 291 7.75 -19.46 1.40
C LEU A 291 7.83 -20.19 2.76
N LYS A 292 7.60 -19.48 3.87
CA LYS A 292 7.48 -20.07 5.21
C LYS A 292 6.19 -20.89 5.36
N ASP A 293 5.13 -20.54 4.64
CA ASP A 293 3.88 -21.30 4.62
C ASP A 293 4.00 -22.55 3.71
N GLU A 294 4.80 -22.46 2.64
CA GLU A 294 5.10 -23.57 1.73
C GLU A 294 6.00 -24.65 2.38
N GLY A 295 6.99 -24.23 3.18
CA GLY A 295 7.95 -25.15 3.76
C GLY A 295 8.75 -24.56 4.91
N HIS A 296 9.89 -25.19 5.20
CA HIS A 296 10.73 -24.87 6.37
C HIS A 296 12.12 -24.34 5.99
N GLY A 297 12.34 -24.06 4.71
CA GLY A 297 13.58 -23.51 4.18
C GLY A 297 13.97 -22.19 4.85
N PRO A 298 13.11 -21.14 4.78
CA PRO A 298 13.44 -19.85 5.36
C PRO A 298 13.75 -19.91 6.87
N GLN A 299 13.02 -20.75 7.61
CA GLN A 299 13.15 -20.89 9.06
C GLN A 299 14.51 -21.48 9.48
N ARG A 300 15.19 -22.20 8.59
CA ARG A 300 16.50 -22.83 8.85
C ARG A 300 17.68 -22.18 8.14
N HIS A 301 17.41 -21.33 7.15
CA HIS A 301 18.43 -20.83 6.22
C HIS A 301 18.29 -19.33 5.94
N GLU A 302 17.46 -18.58 6.65
CA GLU A 302 17.27 -17.14 6.44
C GLU A 302 17.09 -16.37 7.78
N GLY A 303 17.34 -15.05 7.75
CA GLY A 303 16.71 -13.96 8.51
C GLY A 303 16.68 -14.01 10.02
N ASP A 304 16.05 -15.04 10.57
CA ASP A 304 15.88 -15.24 12.00
C ASP A 304 16.96 -16.18 12.58
N VAL A 305 17.71 -16.91 11.72
CA VAL A 305 18.82 -17.78 12.17
C VAL A 305 20.05 -16.96 12.52
N THR A 306 20.50 -17.00 13.78
CA THR A 306 21.68 -16.23 14.24
C THR A 306 23.01 -16.94 13.91
N PRO A 307 24.14 -16.21 13.89
CA PRO A 307 25.46 -16.81 13.75
C PRO A 307 25.75 -17.90 14.80
N GLU A 308 25.29 -17.72 16.04
CA GLU A 308 25.41 -18.70 17.13
C GLU A 308 24.60 -19.97 16.81
N GLN A 309 23.38 -19.83 16.30
CA GLN A 309 22.57 -20.98 15.88
C GLN A 309 23.23 -21.76 14.74
N LEU A 310 23.99 -21.12 13.85
CA LEU A 310 24.78 -21.83 12.85
C LEU A 310 25.91 -22.65 13.49
N VAL A 311 26.58 -22.10 14.52
CA VAL A 311 27.60 -22.84 15.29
C VAL A 311 26.95 -24.02 15.99
N ASP A 312 25.86 -23.80 16.74
CA ASP A 312 25.18 -24.85 17.50
C ASP A 312 24.64 -25.95 16.57
N ARG A 313 24.11 -25.59 15.40
CA ARG A 313 23.68 -26.55 14.39
C ARG A 313 24.83 -27.39 13.86
N CYS A 314 25.95 -26.78 13.48
CA CYS A 314 27.05 -27.54 12.89
C CYS A 314 27.91 -28.27 13.94
N VAL A 315 27.99 -27.79 15.19
CA VAL A 315 28.81 -28.38 16.25
C VAL A 315 28.02 -29.37 17.10
N SER A 316 26.83 -28.97 17.56
CA SER A 316 26.02 -29.68 18.55
C SER A 316 24.79 -30.36 17.96
N GLY A 317 24.46 -30.07 16.69
CA GLY A 317 23.29 -30.61 16.03
C GLY A 317 21.96 -30.00 16.48
N HIS A 318 22.01 -28.80 17.07
CA HIS A 318 20.78 -28.11 17.47
C HIS A 318 20.06 -27.56 16.23
N ASP A 319 18.76 -27.82 16.12
CA ASP A 319 17.91 -27.23 15.08
C ASP A 319 17.73 -25.73 15.38
N PRO A 320 18.00 -24.82 14.43
CA PRO A 320 17.72 -23.39 14.61
C PRO A 320 16.27 -23.07 14.99
N MET A 321 15.31 -23.95 14.65
CA MET A 321 13.89 -23.73 14.96
C MET A 321 13.56 -24.00 16.44
N THR A 322 14.21 -24.98 17.07
CA THR A 322 13.87 -25.44 18.43
C THR A 322 14.93 -25.04 19.46
N GLY A 323 16.17 -24.81 19.02
CA GLY A 323 17.31 -24.60 19.90
C GLY A 323 17.83 -25.87 20.59
N ASP A 324 17.34 -27.06 20.18
CA ASP A 324 17.74 -28.36 20.74
C ASP A 324 17.99 -29.40 19.63
N THR A 325 18.33 -30.64 19.98
CA THR A 325 18.58 -31.71 19.01
C THR A 325 17.32 -32.31 18.37
N THR A 326 16.14 -31.74 18.64
CA THR A 326 14.86 -32.20 18.10
C THR A 326 14.57 -31.46 16.80
N ASP A 327 14.22 -32.19 15.76
CA ASP A 327 13.79 -31.63 14.48
C ASP A 327 12.44 -30.93 14.65
N GLY A 328 12.41 -29.62 14.51
CA GLY A 328 11.21 -28.80 14.69
C GLY A 328 10.10 -29.07 13.67
N VAL A 329 10.38 -29.82 12.60
CA VAL A 329 9.40 -30.15 11.54
C VAL A 329 8.79 -31.52 11.78
N HIS A 330 9.61 -32.52 12.11
CA HIS A 330 9.16 -33.91 12.22
C HIS A 330 9.10 -34.43 13.66
N GLY A 331 9.63 -33.69 14.64
CA GLY A 331 9.73 -34.07 16.05
C GLY A 331 10.77 -35.16 16.35
N GLY A 332 11.49 -35.66 15.34
CA GLY A 332 12.56 -36.66 15.49
C GLY A 332 13.90 -36.06 15.89
N VAL A 333 14.98 -36.87 15.89
CA VAL A 333 16.34 -36.33 16.07
C VAL A 333 16.73 -35.50 14.84
N HIS A 334 17.14 -34.25 15.04
CA HIS A 334 17.57 -33.37 13.96
C HIS A 334 18.84 -33.91 13.31
N ARG A 335 18.80 -34.04 11.99
CA ARG A 335 19.98 -34.38 11.19
C ARG A 335 20.73 -33.10 10.83
N TYR A 336 22.01 -33.05 11.16
CA TYR A 336 22.88 -31.92 10.89
C TYR A 336 24.11 -32.35 10.08
N SER A 337 24.55 -31.47 9.18
CA SER A 337 25.72 -31.71 8.33
C SER A 337 26.97 -31.08 8.95
N ARG A 338 28.09 -31.09 8.22
CA ARG A 338 29.30 -30.34 8.61
C ARG A 338 29.11 -28.82 8.48
N HIS A 339 28.24 -28.38 7.59
CA HIS A 339 28.08 -26.98 7.21
C HIS A 339 26.69 -26.48 7.57
N ALA A 340 26.61 -25.44 8.39
CA ALA A 340 25.38 -24.69 8.62
C ALA A 340 25.49 -23.37 7.86
N THR A 341 24.56 -23.11 6.95
CA THR A 341 24.62 -21.97 6.02
C THR A 341 23.28 -21.23 5.99
N ARG A 342 23.33 -19.92 5.73
CA ARG A 342 22.15 -19.07 5.59
C ARG A 342 22.38 -17.94 4.60
N PHE A 343 21.28 -17.38 4.12
CA PHE A 343 21.21 -16.08 3.47
C PHE A 343 21.19 -14.98 4.55
N LYS A 344 21.87 -13.86 4.31
CA LYS A 344 21.93 -12.73 5.26
C LYS A 344 20.72 -11.82 5.16
N ASP A 345 20.13 -11.69 3.98
CA ASP A 345 18.97 -10.83 3.72
C ASP A 345 17.80 -11.64 3.11
N PRO A 346 16.54 -11.37 3.53
CA PRO A 346 15.36 -12.02 2.96
C PRO A 346 15.25 -11.87 1.45
N GLY A 347 15.65 -10.71 0.93
CA GLY A 347 15.64 -10.42 -0.49
C GLY A 347 16.52 -11.36 -1.28
N ASP A 348 17.71 -11.71 -0.77
CA ASP A 348 18.63 -12.64 -1.43
C ASP A 348 18.06 -14.07 -1.46
N TYR A 349 17.36 -14.50 -0.40
CA TYR A 349 16.68 -15.81 -0.37
C TYR A 349 15.59 -15.86 -1.45
N VAL A 350 14.70 -14.87 -1.47
CA VAL A 350 13.59 -14.84 -2.44
C VAL A 350 14.12 -14.58 -3.86
N ASP A 351 15.23 -13.86 -4.04
CA ASP A 351 15.90 -13.69 -5.34
C ASP A 351 16.45 -15.01 -5.87
N ALA A 352 17.08 -15.81 -5.00
CA ALA A 352 17.58 -17.12 -5.36
C ALA A 352 16.45 -18.08 -5.76
N GLU A 353 15.36 -18.08 -5.00
CA GLU A 353 14.18 -18.91 -5.26
C GLU A 353 13.58 -18.64 -6.65
N GLU A 354 13.33 -17.35 -6.97
CA GLU A 354 12.82 -16.94 -8.28
C GLU A 354 13.77 -17.33 -9.42
N THR A 355 15.07 -17.14 -9.20
CA THR A 355 16.10 -17.46 -10.20
C THR A 355 16.15 -18.95 -10.48
N ILE A 356 16.03 -19.78 -9.45
CA ILE A 356 15.99 -21.24 -9.58
C ILE A 356 14.73 -21.68 -10.34
N ARG A 357 13.55 -21.19 -9.97
CA ARG A 357 12.30 -21.53 -10.69
C ARG A 357 12.31 -21.07 -12.15
N GLY A 358 13.01 -19.97 -12.46
CA GLY A 358 13.19 -19.47 -13.82
C GLY A 358 14.26 -20.19 -14.63
N ASN A 359 15.02 -21.11 -14.03
CA ASN A 359 16.12 -21.81 -14.69
C ASN A 359 15.63 -23.05 -15.46
N GLN A 360 16.31 -23.40 -16.56
CA GLN A 360 16.01 -24.60 -17.34
C GLN A 360 16.12 -25.88 -16.51
N ALA A 361 17.12 -25.98 -15.62
CA ALA A 361 17.33 -27.13 -14.76
C ALA A 361 16.10 -27.43 -13.89
N TYR A 362 15.40 -26.40 -13.40
CA TYR A 362 14.15 -26.60 -12.66
C TYR A 362 13.06 -27.27 -13.51
N THR A 363 12.92 -26.82 -14.76
CA THR A 363 11.93 -27.40 -15.68
C THR A 363 12.26 -28.86 -16.01
N ASP A 364 13.55 -29.15 -16.21
CA ASP A 364 14.04 -30.49 -16.52
C ASP A 364 13.85 -31.46 -15.35
N GLU A 365 14.26 -31.06 -14.14
CA GLU A 365 14.11 -31.87 -12.91
C GLU A 365 12.63 -32.10 -12.55
N MET A 366 11.78 -31.08 -12.71
CA MET A 366 10.33 -31.23 -12.51
C MET A 366 9.72 -32.20 -13.54
N ALA A 367 10.13 -32.11 -14.81
CA ALA A 367 9.65 -33.02 -15.85
C ALA A 367 10.10 -34.47 -15.60
N GLU A 368 11.34 -34.65 -15.16
CA GLU A 368 11.89 -35.94 -14.78
C GLU A 368 11.14 -36.56 -13.60
N ALA A 369 10.93 -35.81 -12.52
CA ALA A 369 10.17 -36.30 -11.37
C ALA A 369 8.73 -36.70 -11.74
N LYS A 370 8.06 -35.91 -12.60
CA LYS A 370 6.73 -36.27 -13.12
C LYS A 370 6.79 -37.55 -13.97
N ARG A 371 7.85 -37.75 -14.76
CA ARG A 371 8.05 -38.94 -15.59
C ARG A 371 8.29 -40.20 -14.76
N THR A 372 9.01 -40.09 -13.64
CA THR A 372 9.31 -41.19 -12.72
C THR A 372 8.24 -41.39 -11.64
N SER A 373 7.24 -40.50 -11.57
CA SER A 373 6.23 -40.44 -10.50
C SER A 373 6.82 -40.17 -9.12
N ASP A 374 7.97 -39.49 -9.07
CA ASP A 374 8.54 -38.97 -7.84
C ASP A 374 7.76 -37.72 -7.40
N THR A 375 7.44 -37.64 -6.10
CA THR A 375 6.74 -36.48 -5.52
C THR A 375 7.70 -35.41 -5.02
N ARG A 376 9.01 -35.57 -5.25
CA ARG A 376 10.06 -34.67 -4.76
C ARG A 376 11.20 -34.61 -5.76
N PHE A 377 11.77 -33.42 -5.95
CA PHE A 377 12.99 -33.22 -6.75
C PHE A 377 13.86 -32.13 -6.13
N SER A 378 15.10 -32.04 -6.59
CA SER A 378 16.05 -31.01 -6.17
C SER A 378 16.72 -30.36 -7.36
N VAL A 379 16.91 -29.05 -7.28
CA VAL A 379 17.66 -28.28 -8.27
C VAL A 379 18.93 -27.75 -7.61
N GLU A 380 20.07 -27.94 -8.27
CA GLU A 380 21.37 -27.48 -7.80
C GLU A 380 22.02 -26.58 -8.84
N LEU A 381 22.30 -25.32 -8.48
CA LEU A 381 22.89 -24.33 -9.37
C LEU A 381 24.11 -23.66 -8.71
N PRO A 382 25.13 -23.23 -9.46
CA PRO A 382 26.26 -22.50 -8.89
C PRO A 382 25.83 -21.24 -8.14
N LEU A 383 26.41 -20.98 -6.96
CA LEU A 383 26.08 -19.79 -6.15
C LEU A 383 26.22 -18.49 -6.96
N LYS A 384 27.25 -18.43 -7.80
CA LYS A 384 27.55 -17.30 -8.67
C LYS A 384 26.44 -17.04 -9.68
N ASP A 385 25.86 -18.09 -10.25
CA ASP A 385 24.83 -17.99 -11.29
C ASP A 385 23.49 -17.53 -10.69
N VAL A 386 23.25 -17.86 -9.42
CA VAL A 386 22.02 -17.52 -8.72
C VAL A 386 22.08 -16.16 -8.02
N LEU A 387 23.19 -15.83 -7.37
CA LEU A 387 23.33 -14.63 -6.53
C LEU A 387 24.24 -13.55 -7.12
N GLY A 388 24.88 -13.81 -8.26
CA GLY A 388 25.83 -12.90 -8.91
C GLY A 388 27.27 -13.03 -8.39
N ASP A 389 28.17 -12.23 -8.97
CA ASP A 389 29.62 -12.24 -8.63
C ASP A 389 29.90 -11.96 -7.14
N ASP A 390 29.03 -11.21 -6.48
CA ASP A 390 29.15 -10.78 -5.09
C ASP A 390 28.50 -11.75 -4.08
N TYR A 391 28.13 -12.96 -4.50
CA TYR A 391 27.40 -13.95 -3.68
C TYR A 391 27.98 -14.18 -2.28
N LYS A 392 29.31 -14.11 -2.12
CA LYS A 392 29.98 -14.29 -0.82
C LYS A 392 29.57 -13.23 0.22
N THR A 393 29.15 -12.05 -0.22
CA THR A 393 28.67 -10.99 0.67
C THR A 393 27.26 -11.25 1.19
N LYS A 394 26.45 -12.01 0.43
CA LYS A 394 25.04 -12.32 0.68
C LYS A 394 24.84 -13.55 1.58
N LEU A 395 25.89 -14.33 1.77
CA LEU A 395 25.85 -15.60 2.48
C LEU A 395 26.69 -15.57 3.76
N GLU A 396 26.28 -16.39 4.71
CA GLU A 396 27.04 -16.68 5.93
C GLU A 396 26.97 -18.19 6.22
N GLY A 397 28.03 -18.74 6.78
CA GLY A 397 28.03 -20.13 7.21
C GLY A 397 29.11 -20.44 8.23
N LYS A 398 28.86 -21.49 9.01
CA LYS A 398 29.81 -22.09 9.95
C LYS A 398 30.04 -23.55 9.58
N SER A 399 31.31 -23.92 9.50
CA SER A 399 31.77 -25.28 9.22
C SER A 399 32.40 -25.89 10.46
N ARG A 400 31.98 -27.10 10.83
CA ARG A 400 32.52 -27.82 11.98
C ARG A 400 33.97 -28.24 11.74
N ILE A 401 34.84 -27.93 12.69
CA ILE A 401 36.21 -28.47 12.78
C ILE A 401 36.15 -29.81 13.53
N GLY A 402 36.83 -30.83 13.01
CA GLY A 402 36.77 -32.20 13.55
C GLY A 402 35.59 -33.03 13.02
N SER A 403 35.21 -34.07 13.77
CA SER A 403 34.15 -35.02 13.41
C SER A 403 32.83 -34.69 14.12
N ALA A 404 31.70 -35.21 13.65
CA ALA A 404 30.41 -35.03 14.34
C ALA A 404 30.41 -35.59 15.78
N LYS A 405 31.20 -36.64 16.05
CA LYS A 405 31.29 -37.27 17.38
C LYS A 405 32.34 -36.61 18.29
N ASN A 406 33.22 -35.79 17.73
CA ASN A 406 34.28 -35.10 18.44
C ASN A 406 34.55 -33.74 17.76
N PRO A 407 33.62 -32.77 17.91
CA PRO A 407 33.80 -31.45 17.36
C PRO A 407 34.89 -30.69 18.12
N GLN A 408 35.70 -29.92 17.39
CA GLN A 408 36.78 -29.10 17.94
C GLN A 408 36.49 -27.59 17.81
N GLY A 409 35.24 -27.23 17.48
CA GLY A 409 34.79 -25.87 17.23
C GLY A 409 34.25 -25.70 15.81
N SER A 410 34.23 -24.45 15.35
CA SER A 410 33.78 -24.07 14.02
C SER A 410 34.68 -23.01 13.40
N GLN A 411 34.63 -22.90 12.07
CA GLN A 411 35.25 -21.84 11.29
C GLN A 411 34.23 -21.28 10.30
N ASP A 412 34.51 -20.12 9.70
CA ASP A 412 33.68 -19.60 8.62
C ASP A 412 33.70 -20.56 7.42
N THR A 413 32.53 -20.77 6.83
CA THR A 413 32.39 -21.63 5.65
C THR A 413 32.97 -20.96 4.42
N ASP A 414 33.81 -21.68 3.67
CA ASP A 414 34.23 -21.26 2.34
C ASP A 414 33.14 -21.63 1.32
N PHE A 415 32.60 -20.61 0.67
CA PHE A 415 31.58 -20.76 -0.37
C PHE A 415 32.16 -20.82 -1.78
N THR A 416 33.49 -20.87 -1.95
CA THR A 416 34.13 -20.93 -3.26
C THR A 416 33.65 -22.16 -4.03
N ASP A 417 33.18 -21.91 -5.26
CA ASP A 417 32.62 -22.92 -6.17
C ASP A 417 31.46 -23.74 -5.61
N GLY A 418 30.79 -23.26 -4.56
CA GLY A 418 29.60 -23.87 -3.98
C GLY A 418 28.36 -23.69 -4.87
N THR A 419 27.28 -24.35 -4.46
CA THR A 419 25.99 -24.34 -5.15
C THR A 419 24.87 -23.87 -4.22
N ILE A 420 23.71 -23.52 -4.76
CA ILE A 420 22.45 -23.45 -4.02
C ILE A 420 21.67 -24.71 -4.37
N THR A 421 21.22 -25.41 -3.34
CA THR A 421 20.31 -26.55 -3.47
C THR A 421 18.93 -26.12 -3.03
N ALA A 422 17.93 -26.22 -3.91
CA ALA A 422 16.53 -26.06 -3.59
C ALA A 422 15.81 -27.42 -3.76
N VAL A 423 15.00 -27.79 -2.78
CA VAL A 423 14.23 -29.04 -2.77
C VAL A 423 12.75 -28.69 -2.83
N TYR A 424 12.05 -29.31 -3.77
CA TYR A 424 10.64 -29.08 -4.02
C TYR A 424 9.85 -30.37 -3.86
N ASP A 425 8.64 -30.25 -3.30
CA ASP A 425 7.62 -31.30 -3.34
C ASP A 425 6.62 -30.98 -4.46
N ILE A 426 6.10 -32.03 -5.10
CA ILE A 426 5.01 -31.96 -6.07
C ILE A 426 3.73 -32.39 -5.35
N ASP A 427 2.75 -31.50 -5.27
CA ASP A 427 1.48 -31.77 -4.62
C ASP A 427 0.55 -32.61 -5.51
N ALA A 428 -0.62 -32.96 -4.98
CA ALA A 428 -1.61 -33.75 -5.70
C ALA A 428 -2.19 -33.06 -6.96
N ASN A 429 -2.08 -31.74 -7.06
CA ASN A 429 -2.51 -30.95 -8.21
C ASN A 429 -1.39 -30.80 -9.26
N GLY A 430 -0.18 -31.28 -8.95
CA GLY A 430 1.00 -31.12 -9.78
C GLY A 430 1.70 -29.75 -9.60
N ASP A 431 1.27 -28.97 -8.62
CA ASP A 431 1.89 -27.73 -8.18
C ASP A 431 3.15 -28.06 -7.35
N THR A 432 4.08 -27.12 -7.29
CA THR A 432 5.42 -27.33 -6.69
C THR A 432 5.63 -26.41 -5.51
N VAL A 433 5.97 -26.99 -4.38
CA VAL A 433 6.10 -26.30 -3.09
C VAL A 433 7.56 -26.36 -2.66
N LEU A 434 8.14 -25.21 -2.30
CA LEU A 434 9.52 -25.18 -1.82
C LEU A 434 9.60 -25.80 -0.40
N VAL A 435 10.29 -26.93 -0.27
CA VAL A 435 10.51 -27.59 1.02
C VAL A 435 11.62 -26.91 1.79
N THR A 436 12.78 -26.77 1.16
CA THR A 436 13.97 -26.12 1.71
C THR A 436 14.89 -25.61 0.62
N MET A 437 15.63 -24.54 0.89
CA MET A 437 16.69 -24.05 0.02
C MET A 437 17.86 -23.56 0.87
N TYR A 438 19.08 -23.95 0.48
CA TYR A 438 20.27 -23.60 1.24
C TYR A 438 21.52 -23.50 0.36
N PRO A 439 22.48 -22.63 0.74
CA PRO A 439 23.81 -22.65 0.16
C PRO A 439 24.56 -23.93 0.55
N ASN A 440 25.09 -24.64 -0.43
CA ASN A 440 25.84 -25.87 -0.30
C ASN A 440 27.32 -25.65 -0.67
N PRO A 441 28.22 -25.47 0.31
CA PRO A 441 29.65 -25.38 0.07
C PRO A 441 30.21 -26.75 -0.34
N LYS A 442 31.32 -26.76 -1.08
CA LYS A 442 31.98 -27.99 -1.55
C LYS A 442 32.79 -28.70 -0.47
#